data_AF-A0A7S0AQF7-F1
#
_entry.id   AF-A0A7S0AQF7-F1
#
_cell.length_a   1.000
_cell.length_b   1.000
_cell.length_c   1.000
_cell.angle_alpha   90.00
_cell.angle_beta   90.00
_cell.angle_gamma   90.00
#
_symmetry.space_group_name_H-M   'P 1'
#
loop_
_entity.id
_entity.type
_entity.pdbx_description
1 polymer ?
#
loop_
_entity_poly.entity_id
_entity_poly.type
_entity_poly.pdbx_seq_one_letter_code
_entity_poly.pdbx_strand_id
1 'polypeptide(L)'
;RVMRYFRDVRLMVSSIMQSLWSLTCASVLLFIIMFLFTVVFAQGVILYLTQAEATAEVDTIRDGVVLWYGSLFGTMYTLLASIVGGVDWMDVVRPLEHISMVYRFLYSFYIIFVVIGVLNVLTGIFVERAGELSGLDR
;
A
#
# COMPACT_ATOMS: atom_id res chain seq x y z
N ARG A 1 0.17 -44.61 3.73
CA ARG A 1 -0.70 -43.44 4.07
C ARG A 1 0.12 -42.25 4.54
N VAL A 2 1.03 -42.40 5.51
CA VAL A 2 1.93 -41.31 5.98
C VAL A 2 2.82 -40.74 4.87
N MET A 3 3.45 -41.57 4.03
CA MET A 3 4.25 -41.10 2.88
C MET A 3 3.45 -40.29 1.83
N ARG A 4 2.12 -40.47 1.76
CA ARG A 4 1.26 -39.69 0.86
C ARG A 4 1.01 -38.29 1.42
N TYR A 5 0.83 -38.17 2.73
CA TYR A 5 0.68 -36.89 3.42
C TYR A 5 1.93 -35.99 3.26
N PHE A 6 3.13 -36.57 3.40
CA PHE A 6 4.38 -35.83 3.17
C PHE A 6 4.53 -35.36 1.71
N ARG A 7 4.02 -36.14 0.75
CA ARG A 7 4.02 -35.75 -0.67
C ARG A 7 3.06 -34.59 -0.92
N ASP A 8 1.85 -34.66 -0.38
CA ASP A 8 0.82 -33.64 -0.56
C ASP A 8 1.24 -32.31 0.11
N VAL A 9 1.87 -32.36 1.30
CA VAL A 9 2.46 -31.18 1.95
C VAL A 9 3.61 -30.57 1.14
N ARG A 10 4.51 -31.41 0.59
CA ARG A 10 5.63 -30.92 -0.22
C ARG A 10 5.14 -30.22 -1.49
N LEU A 11 4.09 -30.74 -2.12
CA LEU A 11 3.45 -30.12 -3.28
C LEU A 11 2.85 -28.75 -2.92
N MET A 12 2.10 -28.65 -1.81
CA MET A 12 1.57 -27.36 -1.34
C MET A 12 2.68 -26.33 -1.07
N VAL A 13 3.77 -26.74 -0.41
CA VAL A 13 4.92 -25.85 -0.15
C VAL A 13 5.58 -25.38 -1.45
N SER A 14 5.75 -26.28 -2.43
CA SER A 14 6.28 -25.90 -3.74
C SER A 14 5.36 -24.92 -4.50
N SER A 15 4.04 -25.08 -4.40
CA SER A 15 3.07 -24.15 -4.98
C SER A 15 3.09 -22.79 -4.28
N ILE A 16 3.23 -22.75 -2.96
CA ILE A 16 3.39 -21.51 -2.19
C ILE A 16 4.69 -20.80 -2.61
N MET A 17 5.82 -21.53 -2.69
CA MET A 17 7.11 -20.95 -3.08
C MET A 17 7.08 -20.36 -4.49
N GLN A 18 6.39 -21.01 -5.44
CA GLN A 18 6.17 -20.44 -6.77
C GLN A 18 5.29 -19.18 -6.72
N SER A 19 4.24 -19.20 -5.89
CA SER A 19 3.37 -18.04 -5.69
C SER A 19 4.12 -16.87 -5.04
N LEU A 20 5.07 -17.13 -4.13
CA LEU A 20 5.91 -16.11 -3.50
C LEU A 20 6.75 -15.33 -4.51
N TRP A 21 7.18 -15.95 -5.60
CA TRP A 21 7.90 -15.24 -6.65
C TRP A 21 7.01 -14.20 -7.35
N SER A 22 5.80 -14.60 -7.74
CA SER A 22 4.80 -13.68 -8.29
C SER A 22 4.40 -12.60 -7.28
N LEU A 23 4.26 -12.96 -6.00
CA LEU A 23 4.01 -12.03 -4.90
C LEU A 23 5.15 -11.02 -4.74
N THR A 24 6.39 -11.44 -4.95
CA THR A 24 7.55 -10.57 -4.82
C THR A 24 7.55 -9.51 -5.93
N CYS A 25 7.31 -9.90 -7.18
CA CYS A 25 7.18 -8.94 -8.29
C CYS A 25 6.04 -7.94 -8.06
N ALA A 26 4.89 -8.46 -7.60
CA ALA A 26 3.73 -7.68 -7.21
C ALA A 26 4.01 -6.68 -6.08
N SER A 27 4.69 -7.14 -5.04
CA SER A 27 5.07 -6.33 -3.88
C SER A 27 6.02 -5.22 -4.29
N VAL A 28 6.99 -5.49 -5.17
CA VAL A 28 7.91 -4.48 -5.71
C VAL A 28 7.13 -3.39 -6.45
N LEU A 29 6.16 -3.74 -7.30
CA LEU A 29 5.31 -2.77 -7.98
C LEU A 29 4.52 -1.91 -6.97
N LEU A 30 3.94 -2.53 -5.95
CA LEU A 30 3.24 -1.82 -4.88
C LEU A 30 4.18 -0.87 -4.12
N PHE A 31 5.40 -1.29 -3.79
CA PHE A 31 6.42 -0.45 -3.17
C PHE A 31 6.78 0.76 -4.02
N ILE A 32 6.93 0.59 -5.33
CA ILE A 32 7.19 1.69 -6.26
C ILE A 32 6.03 2.69 -6.25
N ILE A 33 4.79 2.21 -6.33
CA ILE A 33 3.60 3.07 -6.28
C ILE A 33 3.56 3.83 -4.95
N MET A 34 3.71 3.15 -3.82
CA MET A 34 3.74 3.79 -2.48
C MET A 34 4.84 4.84 -2.37
N PHE A 35 6.02 4.57 -2.92
CA PHE A 35 7.13 5.52 -2.92
C PHE A 35 6.80 6.77 -3.74
N LEU A 36 6.22 6.62 -4.94
CA LEU A 36 5.83 7.75 -5.79
C LEU A 36 4.82 8.66 -5.08
N PHE A 37 3.75 8.09 -4.52
CA PHE A 37 2.75 8.87 -3.77
C PHE A 37 3.34 9.50 -2.51
N THR A 38 4.20 8.78 -1.80
CA THR A 38 4.93 9.31 -0.63
C THR A 38 5.71 10.55 -0.99
N VAL A 39 6.47 10.53 -2.10
CA VAL A 39 7.26 11.70 -2.54
C VAL A 39 6.35 12.89 -2.85
N VAL A 40 5.22 12.67 -3.54
CA VAL A 40 4.27 13.75 -3.86
C VAL A 40 3.68 14.37 -2.58
N PHE A 41 3.25 13.56 -1.61
CA PHE A 41 2.73 14.06 -0.34
C PHE A 41 3.82 14.77 0.47
N ALA A 42 5.00 14.19 0.58
CA ALA A 42 6.13 14.79 1.30
C ALA A 42 6.51 16.16 0.72
N GLN A 43 6.53 16.31 -0.62
CA GLN A 43 6.78 17.60 -1.27
C GLN A 43 5.71 18.63 -0.92
N GLY A 44 4.43 18.25 -0.93
CA GLY A 44 3.34 19.14 -0.54
C GLY A 44 3.43 19.59 0.91
N VAL A 45 3.71 18.65 1.80
CA VAL A 45 3.93 18.90 3.23
C VAL A 45 5.10 19.85 3.46
N ILE A 46 6.24 19.61 2.83
CA ILE A 46 7.43 20.46 2.96
C ILE A 46 7.14 21.87 2.45
N LEU A 47 6.46 21.99 1.32
CA LEU A 47 6.10 23.29 0.75
C LEU A 47 5.18 24.08 1.71
N TYR A 48 4.16 23.42 2.26
CA TYR A 48 3.26 24.03 3.23
C TYR A 48 3.98 24.49 4.50
N LEU A 49 4.81 23.61 5.08
CA LEU A 49 5.52 23.90 6.33
C LEU A 49 6.61 24.97 6.18
N THR A 50 7.17 25.16 4.98
CA THR A 50 8.18 26.21 4.73
C THR A 50 7.56 27.57 4.44
N GLN A 51 6.31 27.61 3.96
CA GLN A 51 5.60 28.85 3.62
C GLN A 51 4.66 29.34 4.73
N ALA A 52 4.24 28.47 5.64
CA ALA A 52 3.29 28.83 6.69
C ALA A 52 3.93 29.71 7.77
N GLU A 53 3.26 30.82 8.12
CA GLU A 53 3.60 31.61 9.29
C GLU A 53 3.18 30.87 10.57
N ALA A 54 4.00 30.95 11.62
CA ALA A 54 3.76 30.26 12.88
C ALA A 54 2.52 30.84 13.59
N THR A 55 1.39 30.15 13.46
CA THR A 55 0.13 30.46 14.14
C THR A 55 -0.36 29.21 14.86
N ALA A 56 -1.17 29.38 15.91
CA ALA A 56 -1.67 28.25 16.69
C ALA A 56 -2.47 27.23 15.86
N GLU A 57 -3.16 27.68 14.80
CA GLU A 57 -3.86 26.81 13.86
C GLU A 57 -2.88 25.97 13.02
N VAL A 58 -1.83 26.61 12.51
CA VAL A 58 -0.76 25.96 11.75
C VAL A 58 -0.02 24.92 12.59
N ASP A 59 0.19 25.15 13.89
CA ASP A 59 0.84 24.18 14.78
C ASP A 59 0.03 22.88 14.92
N THR A 60 -1.30 22.96 15.04
CA THR A 60 -2.16 21.76 15.10
C THR A 60 -2.13 20.95 13.79
N ILE A 61 -2.13 21.64 12.65
CA ILE A 61 -2.03 20.99 11.33
C ILE A 61 -0.65 20.37 11.18
N ARG A 62 0.40 21.07 11.60
CA ARG A 62 1.79 20.60 11.57
C ARG A 62 1.96 19.30 12.34
N ASP A 63 1.40 19.19 13.54
CA ASP A 63 1.52 17.96 14.33
C ASP A 63 0.83 16.77 13.65
N GLY A 64 -0.36 16.98 13.09
CA GLY A 64 -1.07 15.95 12.32
C GLY A 64 -0.31 15.53 11.06
N VAL A 65 0.26 16.48 10.34
CA VAL A 65 1.08 16.21 9.15
C VAL A 65 2.37 15.48 9.51
N VAL A 66 3.07 15.88 10.57
CA VAL A 66 4.32 15.24 11.02
C VAL A 66 4.07 13.82 11.52
N LEU A 67 2.95 13.57 12.18
CA LEU A 67 2.57 12.23 12.66
C LEU A 67 2.49 11.21 11.53
N TRP A 68 1.83 11.56 10.42
CA TRP A 68 1.57 10.65 9.30
C TRP A 68 2.58 10.75 8.16
N TYR A 69 3.20 11.93 7.98
CA TYR A 69 4.01 12.28 6.82
C TYR A 69 5.43 12.79 7.18
N GLY A 70 5.85 12.66 8.44
CA GLY A 70 7.13 13.21 8.92
C GLY A 70 8.39 12.52 8.40
N SER A 71 8.27 11.31 7.82
CA SER A 71 9.39 10.61 7.20
C SER A 71 8.93 9.77 6.01
N LEU A 72 9.79 9.56 5.00
CA LEU A 72 9.45 8.77 3.81
C LEU A 72 8.98 7.36 4.18
N PHE A 73 9.73 6.64 5.03
CA PHE A 73 9.34 5.30 5.46
C PHE A 73 8.06 5.30 6.31
N GLY A 74 7.87 6.30 7.17
CA GLY A 74 6.65 6.46 7.96
C GLY A 74 5.42 6.72 7.08
N THR A 75 5.55 7.56 6.06
CA THR A 75 4.49 7.81 5.07
C THR A 75 4.18 6.54 4.28
N MET A 76 5.19 5.82 3.79
CA MET A 76 4.99 4.55 3.08
C MET A 76 4.27 3.51 3.96
N TYR A 77 4.64 3.44 5.24
CA TYR A 77 3.97 2.57 6.21
C TYR A 77 2.52 2.98 6.44
N THR A 78 2.25 4.28 6.52
CA THR A 78 0.90 4.83 6.68
C THR A 78 0.02 4.56 5.45
N LEU A 79 0.59 4.70 4.25
CA LEU A 79 -0.06 4.36 2.99
C LEU A 79 -0.40 2.86 2.92
N LEU A 80 0.54 1.99 3.32
CA LEU A 80 0.30 0.56 3.45
C LEU A 80 -0.80 0.26 4.48
N ALA A 81 -0.73 0.86 5.67
CA ALA A 81 -1.72 0.71 6.74
C ALA A 81 -3.12 1.10 6.26
N SER A 82 -3.23 2.13 5.42
CA SER A 82 -4.51 2.58 4.86
C SER A 82 -5.12 1.57 3.87
N ILE A 83 -4.29 0.83 3.13
CA ILE A 83 -4.76 -0.23 2.21
C ILE A 83 -5.20 -1.48 2.99
N VAL A 84 -4.42 -1.89 4.00
CA VAL A 84 -4.67 -3.13 4.75
C VAL A 84 -5.69 -2.95 5.88
N GLY A 85 -6.19 -1.73 6.10
CA GLY A 85 -7.16 -1.41 7.16
C GLY A 85 -6.56 -1.27 8.55
N GLY A 86 -5.25 -0.99 8.67
CA GLY A 86 -4.57 -0.68 9.93
C GLY A 86 -4.87 0.71 10.48
N VAL A 87 -5.29 1.64 9.61
CA VAL A 87 -5.77 2.99 9.98
C VAL A 87 -6.90 3.39 9.03
N ASP A 88 -7.86 4.18 9.51
CA ASP A 88 -8.83 4.81 8.62
C ASP A 88 -8.12 5.85 7.76
N TRP A 89 -8.10 5.63 6.45
CA TRP A 89 -7.48 6.51 5.47
C TRP A 89 -8.04 7.96 5.55
N MET A 90 -9.28 8.13 6.01
CA MET A 90 -9.88 9.43 6.24
C MET A 90 -9.17 10.21 7.34
N ASP A 91 -8.70 9.56 8.40
CA ASP A 91 -7.99 10.24 9.49
C ASP A 91 -6.60 10.71 9.04
N VAL A 92 -5.99 9.97 8.12
CA VAL A 92 -4.70 10.33 7.54
C VAL A 92 -4.82 11.46 6.52
N VAL A 93 -5.92 11.50 5.76
CA VAL A 93 -6.11 12.50 4.70
C VAL A 93 -6.52 13.88 5.23
N ARG A 94 -7.18 13.94 6.40
CA ARG A 94 -7.62 15.20 7.04
C ARG A 94 -6.52 16.26 7.11
N PRO A 95 -5.31 15.99 7.64
CA PRO A 95 -4.25 17.00 7.67
C PRO A 95 -3.78 17.43 6.27
N LEU A 96 -3.81 16.56 5.27
CA LEU A 96 -3.49 16.92 3.88
C LEU A 96 -4.56 17.79 3.22
N GLU A 97 -5.84 17.61 3.59
CA GLU A 97 -6.95 18.41 3.09
C GLU A 97 -6.83 19.89 3.49
N HIS A 98 -6.28 20.17 4.67
CA HIS A 98 -6.01 21.54 5.13
C HIS A 98 -4.92 22.23 4.31
N ILE A 99 -4.00 21.47 3.71
CA ILE A 99 -2.99 22.00 2.79
C ILE A 99 -3.64 22.32 1.43
N SER A 100 -4.35 21.35 0.85
CA SER A 100 -5.09 21.54 -0.40
C SER A 100 -6.06 20.38 -0.65
N MET A 101 -7.25 20.71 -1.15
CA MET A 101 -8.25 19.72 -1.57
C MET A 101 -7.75 18.78 -2.67
N VAL A 102 -6.73 19.19 -3.44
CA VAL A 102 -6.08 18.35 -4.45
C VAL A 102 -5.47 17.10 -3.82
N TYR A 103 -4.86 17.22 -2.63
CA TYR A 103 -4.26 16.07 -1.94
C TYR A 103 -5.32 15.07 -1.46
N ARG A 104 -6.52 15.54 -1.10
CA ARG A 104 -7.65 14.65 -0.78
C ARG A 104 -8.07 13.81 -1.98
N PHE A 105 -8.23 14.43 -3.15
CA PHE A 105 -8.55 13.72 -4.38
C PHE A 105 -7.44 12.74 -4.77
N LEU A 106 -6.17 13.17 -4.66
CA LEU A 106 -5.02 12.34 -5.01
C LEU A 106 -4.90 11.10 -4.09
N TYR A 107 -5.12 11.27 -2.78
CA TYR A 107 -5.10 10.16 -1.83
C TYR A 107 -6.29 9.21 -2.05
N SER A 108 -7.47 9.74 -2.34
CA SER A 108 -8.64 8.93 -2.70
C SER A 108 -8.39 8.11 -3.97
N PHE A 109 -7.77 8.72 -4.98
CA PHE A 109 -7.34 8.03 -6.19
C PHE A 109 -6.33 6.92 -5.89
N TYR A 110 -5.35 7.15 -5.00
CA TYR A 110 -4.42 6.13 -4.54
C TYR A 110 -5.15 4.91 -3.94
N ILE A 111 -6.10 5.13 -3.01
CA ILE A 111 -6.85 4.05 -2.38
C ILE A 111 -7.65 3.25 -3.42
N ILE A 112 -8.39 3.93 -4.30
CA ILE A 112 -9.16 3.28 -5.37
C ILE A 112 -8.23 2.49 -6.30
N PHE A 113 -7.16 3.11 -6.76
CA PHE A 113 -6.22 2.50 -7.70
C PHE A 113 -5.55 1.26 -7.10
N VAL A 114 -5.13 1.30 -5.84
CA VAL A 114 -4.47 0.15 -5.21
C VAL A 114 -5.47 -0.93 -4.82
N VAL A 115 -6.55 -0.58 -4.12
CA VAL A 115 -7.51 -1.56 -3.61
C VAL A 115 -8.29 -2.21 -4.75
N ILE A 116 -8.77 -1.43 -5.73
CA ILE A 116 -9.59 -1.94 -6.83
C ILE A 116 -8.75 -2.36 -8.03
N GLY A 117 -7.65 -1.66 -8.32
CA GLY A 117 -6.80 -1.96 -9.46
C GLY A 117 -5.73 -2.98 -9.12
N VAL A 118 -4.73 -2.55 -8.35
CA VAL A 118 -3.51 -3.34 -8.10
C VAL A 118 -3.85 -4.65 -7.41
N LEU A 119 -4.52 -4.63 -6.25
CA LEU A 119 -4.81 -5.86 -5.49
C LEU A 119 -5.63 -6.87 -6.30
N ASN A 120 -6.62 -6.41 -7.07
CA ASN A 120 -7.42 -7.32 -7.91
C ASN A 120 -6.63 -7.91 -9.07
N VAL A 121 -5.74 -7.13 -9.72
CA VAL A 121 -4.82 -7.65 -10.75
C VAL A 121 -3.91 -8.72 -10.14
N LEU A 122 -3.39 -8.48 -8.93
CA LEU A 122 -2.57 -9.46 -8.23
C LEU A 122 -3.34 -10.74 -7.91
N THR A 123 -4.55 -10.62 -7.36
CA THR A 123 -5.43 -11.76 -7.11
C THR A 123 -5.73 -12.53 -8.40
N GLY A 124 -5.97 -11.83 -9.51
CA GLY A 124 -6.19 -12.44 -10.83
C GLY A 124 -5.00 -13.31 -11.28
N ILE A 125 -3.78 -12.77 -11.17
CA ILE A 125 -2.55 -13.52 -11.49
C ILE A 125 -2.41 -14.76 -10.59
N PHE A 126 -2.71 -14.65 -9.29
CA PHE A 126 -2.63 -15.81 -8.38
C PHE A 126 -3.63 -16.90 -8.75
N VAL A 127 -4.87 -16.51 -9.09
CA VAL A 127 -5.92 -17.46 -9.50
C VAL A 127 -5.53 -18.16 -10.81
N GLU A 128 -4.96 -17.43 -11.77
CA GLU A 128 -4.46 -18.01 -13.03
C GLU A 128 -3.36 -19.06 -12.79
N ARG A 129 -2.36 -18.75 -11.95
CA ARG A 129 -1.28 -19.68 -11.59
C ARG A 129 -1.79 -20.91 -10.84
N ALA A 130 -2.77 -20.74 -9.95
CA ALA A 130 -3.40 -21.87 -9.28
C ALA A 130 -4.17 -22.77 -10.26
N GLY A 131 -4.81 -22.18 -11.27
CA GLY A 131 -5.48 -22.90 -12.36
C GLY A 131 -4.53 -23.76 -13.19
N GLU A 132 -3.40 -23.20 -13.62
CA GLU A 132 -2.36 -23.92 -14.38
C GLU A 132 -1.85 -25.17 -13.64
N LEU A 133 -1.61 -25.06 -12.34
CA LEU A 133 -1.16 -26.17 -11.50
C LEU A 133 -2.21 -27.28 -11.38
N SER A 134 -3.49 -26.93 -11.33
CA SER A 134 -4.58 -27.92 -11.25
C SER A 134 -4.79 -28.70 -12.56
N GLY A 135 -4.44 -28.09 -13.70
CA GLY A 135 -4.51 -28.74 -15.01
C GLY A 135 -3.38 -29.76 -15.23
N LEU A 136 -2.23 -29.58 -14.58
CA LEU A 136 -1.08 -30.50 -14.64
C LEU A 136 -1.26 -31.77 -13.79
N ASP A 137 -2.19 -31.77 -12.83
CA ASP A 137 -2.50 -32.92 -11.96
C ASP A 137 -3.63 -33.82 -12.51
N ARG A 138 -4.14 -33.52 -13.72
CA ARG A 138 -5.06 -34.35 -14.51
C ARG A 138 -4.31 -35.14 -15.58
#